data_AF-A0A2R4JJH3-F1
#
_entry.id   AF-A0A2R4JJH3-F1
#
_cell.length_a   1.000
_cell.length_b   1.000
_cell.length_c   1.000
_cell.angle_alpha   90.00
_cell.angle_beta   90.00
_cell.angle_gamma   90.00
#
_symmetry.space_group_name_H-M   'P 1'
#
loop_
_entity.id
_entity.type
_entity.pdbx_description
1 polymer ?
#
loop_
_entity_poly.entity_id
_entity_poly.type
_entity_poly.pdbx_seq_one_letter_code
_entity_poly.pdbx_strand_id
1 'polypeptide(L)'
;MTAARTATTATATPKAPGAPSYAFADDVRSAPAATGTTGAVNLDPGATYRSSLESEGKAYYRLELDGTSNAYVAVTAVPRADAELSVGDGVSVAVQNADGASCSRDTATVGASKSPQPITAWGARELVPGRGLCRKAGTYYVIVERTAVRAGSGRGDGDRGVGPGAGGEGTAPVAAPWELELAPVSEPALRKAAATRGPEAWDSATPTPPVAEPVAVRGGAGFTDATAVRQGVWRDAILPGQTLFYEVPVDWGRQVSAAVDLGSADKDSGYVADALGMTLYNPVRAEVKGTAVGYGGTQKSTALPPLPPVGYANRYASTTSTKSLRFAGAYYLVVHLAAQVGDRFGEGSYGLTLRVTVGGRTQDGPGYAARSAPRGIFDVGAPDREPEAAGSAGTVDASSSGTPGGDPAMKAVAVGGIGAGSLLLTVLGVWTLTARRRAAAQMRASAQNPTA
;
A
#
# COMPACT_ATOMS: atom_id res chain seq x y z
N MET A 1 -30.24 17.52 65.01
CA MET A 1 -30.44 16.88 63.70
C MET A 1 -29.36 17.38 62.77
N THR A 2 -28.33 16.56 62.51
CA THR A 2 -27.21 16.93 61.64
C THR A 2 -27.14 15.87 60.56
N ALA A 3 -27.53 16.22 59.34
CA ALA A 3 -27.55 15.32 58.20
C ALA A 3 -26.14 15.19 57.63
N ALA A 4 -25.59 13.97 57.63
CA ALA A 4 -24.35 13.64 56.97
C ALA A 4 -24.59 13.55 55.44
N ARG A 5 -23.91 14.41 54.67
CA ARG A 5 -23.82 14.30 53.21
C ARG A 5 -22.74 13.28 52.87
N THR A 6 -23.16 12.14 52.30
CA THR A 6 -22.28 11.18 51.65
C THR A 6 -21.77 11.79 50.34
N ALA A 7 -20.47 12.00 50.22
CA ALA A 7 -19.83 12.42 48.98
C ALA A 7 -19.60 11.18 48.10
N THR A 8 -20.32 11.12 46.98
CA THR A 8 -20.07 10.14 45.92
C THR A 8 -18.74 10.49 45.26
N THR A 9 -17.75 9.60 45.38
CA THR A 9 -16.48 9.70 44.67
C THR A 9 -16.73 9.57 43.17
N ALA A 10 -16.42 10.62 42.41
CA ALA A 10 -16.41 10.58 40.96
C ALA A 10 -15.38 9.54 40.50
N THR A 11 -15.85 8.53 39.78
CA THR A 11 -15.01 7.53 39.15
C THR A 11 -14.24 8.21 38.02
N ALA A 12 -12.91 8.17 38.07
CA ALA A 12 -12.07 8.71 37.01
C ALA A 12 -12.35 7.97 35.70
N THR A 13 -12.76 8.69 34.66
CA THR A 13 -12.91 8.16 33.31
C THR A 13 -11.56 7.60 32.86
N PRO A 14 -11.48 6.36 32.34
CA PRO A 14 -10.22 5.83 31.84
C PRO A 14 -9.70 6.71 30.70
N LYS A 15 -8.42 7.09 30.78
CA LYS A 15 -7.69 7.77 29.71
C LYS A 15 -7.81 6.92 28.44
N ALA A 16 -8.22 7.53 27.33
CA ALA A 16 -8.22 6.84 26.04
C ALA A 16 -6.82 6.23 25.78
N PRO A 17 -6.73 4.98 25.31
CA PRO A 17 -5.44 4.42 24.94
C PRO A 17 -4.78 5.35 23.91
N GLY A 18 -3.49 5.66 24.10
CA GLY A 18 -2.74 6.46 23.14
C GLY A 18 -2.72 5.78 21.76
N ALA A 19 -2.41 6.56 20.72
CA ALA A 19 -2.29 6.02 19.37
C ALA A 19 -1.33 4.81 19.35
N PRO A 20 -1.72 3.68 18.72
CA PRO A 20 -0.86 2.52 18.64
C PRO A 20 0.41 2.83 17.84
N SER A 21 1.53 2.22 18.24
CA SER A 21 2.80 2.29 17.53
C SER A 21 2.73 1.56 16.18
N TYR A 22 3.69 1.84 15.30
CA TYR A 22 3.87 1.09 14.06
C TYR A 22 4.03 -0.41 14.33
N ALA A 23 3.30 -1.24 13.58
CA ALA A 23 3.42 -2.69 13.64
C ALA A 23 4.41 -3.19 12.58
N PHE A 24 5.48 -3.83 13.05
CA PHE A 24 6.43 -4.54 12.19
C PHE A 24 5.87 -5.91 11.81
N ALA A 25 6.38 -6.48 10.71
CA ALA A 25 6.05 -7.86 10.34
C ALA A 25 6.37 -8.87 11.47
N ASP A 26 5.53 -9.87 11.67
CA ASP A 26 5.75 -10.93 12.65
C ASP A 26 7.03 -11.75 12.41
N ASP A 27 7.42 -11.89 11.13
CA ASP A 27 8.61 -12.63 10.69
C ASP A 27 9.83 -11.71 10.45
N VAL A 28 9.81 -10.49 11.02
CA VAL A 28 10.86 -9.50 10.82
C VAL A 28 12.22 -9.99 11.35
N ARG A 29 13.24 -9.88 10.50
CA ARG A 29 14.61 -10.26 10.84
C ARG A 29 15.38 -9.08 11.43
N SER A 30 16.20 -9.31 12.45
CA SER A 30 17.10 -8.24 12.92
C SER A 30 18.21 -7.98 11.89
N ALA A 31 18.46 -6.71 11.57
CA ALA A 31 19.61 -6.28 10.78
C ALA A 31 20.28 -5.08 11.45
N PRO A 32 21.22 -5.30 12.39
CA PRO A 32 21.95 -4.19 13.01
C PRO A 32 22.66 -3.32 11.96
N ALA A 33 22.48 -2.00 12.07
CA ALA A 33 23.13 -1.05 11.19
C ALA A 33 24.66 -1.06 11.37
N ALA A 34 25.41 -1.18 10.29
CA ALA A 34 26.85 -0.91 10.31
C ALA A 34 27.09 0.60 10.13
N THR A 35 28.22 1.10 10.64
CA THR A 35 28.65 2.50 10.47
C THR A 35 29.49 2.73 9.20
N GLY A 36 29.72 1.66 8.42
CA GLY A 36 30.43 1.68 7.15
C GLY A 36 30.13 0.41 6.34
N THR A 37 30.77 0.28 5.17
CA THR A 37 30.55 -0.86 4.26
C THR A 37 31.10 -2.17 4.82
N THR A 38 32.19 -2.12 5.59
CA THR A 38 32.75 -3.28 6.29
C THR A 38 31.81 -3.74 7.39
N GLY A 39 31.38 -5.00 7.34
CA GLY A 39 30.47 -5.58 8.35
C GLY A 39 29.00 -5.26 8.12
N ALA A 40 28.63 -4.56 7.03
CA ALA A 40 27.24 -4.32 6.68
C ALA A 40 26.46 -5.65 6.50
N VAL A 41 25.31 -5.75 7.18
CA VAL A 41 24.44 -6.94 7.13
C VAL A 41 23.83 -7.08 5.75
N ASN A 42 23.78 -8.30 5.22
CA ASN A 42 23.16 -8.59 3.94
C ASN A 42 21.63 -8.56 4.05
N LEU A 43 20.98 -7.81 3.16
CA LEU A 43 19.54 -7.78 3.01
C LEU A 43 19.13 -8.63 1.81
N ASP A 44 18.35 -9.68 2.05
CA ASP A 44 17.84 -10.56 1.01
C ASP A 44 16.50 -10.02 0.48
N PRO A 45 16.35 -9.79 -0.84
CA PRO A 45 15.06 -9.49 -1.43
C PRO A 45 14.00 -10.52 -1.06
N GLY A 46 12.84 -10.05 -0.62
CA GLY A 46 11.73 -10.88 -0.19
C GLY A 46 11.61 -11.10 1.32
N ALA A 47 12.58 -10.66 2.12
CA ALA A 47 12.48 -10.63 3.57
C ALA A 47 12.21 -9.21 4.09
N THR A 48 11.70 -9.11 5.31
CA THR A 48 11.54 -7.83 6.03
C THR A 48 12.53 -7.79 7.19
N TYR A 49 13.13 -6.62 7.43
CA TYR A 49 14.14 -6.43 8.46
C TYR A 49 13.81 -5.28 9.42
N ARG A 50 14.22 -5.40 10.67
CA ARG A 50 14.16 -4.35 11.70
C ARG A 50 15.57 -3.89 12.06
N SER A 51 15.75 -2.58 12.14
CA SER A 51 17.01 -1.95 12.54
C SER A 51 16.74 -0.67 13.35
N SER A 52 17.82 0.02 13.74
CA SER A 52 17.78 1.35 14.35
C SER A 52 18.58 2.36 13.52
N LEU A 53 18.17 3.62 13.60
CA LEU A 53 18.84 4.76 13.00
C LEU A 53 19.12 5.81 14.06
N GLU A 54 20.40 5.97 14.36
CA GLU A 54 20.89 7.00 15.27
C GLU A 54 20.59 8.41 14.74
N SER A 55 20.65 9.40 15.63
CA SER A 55 20.39 10.80 15.27
C SER A 55 21.43 11.38 14.30
N GLU A 56 22.64 10.82 14.30
CA GLU A 56 23.76 11.25 13.48
C GLU A 56 24.44 10.05 12.80
N GLY A 57 25.14 10.33 11.71
CA GLY A 57 25.85 9.32 10.94
C GLY A 57 24.96 8.59 9.93
N LYS A 58 25.53 7.56 9.33
CA LYS A 58 24.94 6.75 8.27
C LYS A 58 24.85 5.30 8.73
N ALA A 59 23.70 4.68 8.49
CA ALA A 59 23.49 3.25 8.61
C ALA A 59 23.73 2.58 7.26
N TYR A 60 24.55 1.54 7.24
CA TYR A 60 24.92 0.79 6.04
C TYR A 60 24.41 -0.65 6.10
N TYR A 61 23.84 -1.08 4.98
CA TYR A 61 23.42 -2.45 4.73
C TYR A 61 23.95 -2.90 3.37
N ARG A 62 24.10 -4.20 3.18
CA ARG A 62 24.63 -4.80 1.95
C ARG A 62 23.52 -5.47 1.16
N LEU A 63 23.63 -5.43 -0.17
CA LEU A 63 22.85 -6.21 -1.11
C LEU A 63 23.80 -7.00 -2.01
N GLU A 64 23.47 -8.25 -2.31
CA GLU A 64 24.11 -9.02 -3.36
C GLU A 64 23.16 -9.13 -4.55
N LEU A 65 23.49 -8.43 -5.65
CA LEU A 65 22.60 -8.29 -6.80
C LEU A 65 23.13 -9.01 -8.04
N ASP A 66 22.23 -9.65 -8.78
CA ASP A 66 22.52 -10.23 -10.09
C ASP A 66 22.69 -9.15 -11.18
N GLY A 67 23.00 -9.55 -12.41
CA GLY A 67 23.14 -8.62 -13.54
C GLY A 67 21.85 -8.34 -14.33
N THR A 68 20.69 -8.83 -13.87
CA THR A 68 19.47 -8.96 -14.69
C THR A 68 18.20 -8.41 -14.05
N SER A 69 18.14 -8.33 -12.74
CA SER A 69 16.97 -7.94 -11.96
C SER A 69 17.12 -6.51 -11.45
N ASN A 70 16.02 -5.77 -11.37
CA ASN A 70 16.01 -4.54 -10.59
C ASN A 70 15.90 -4.90 -9.10
N ALA A 71 16.42 -4.01 -8.25
CA ALA A 71 16.29 -4.14 -6.80
C ALA A 71 15.77 -2.82 -6.23
N TYR A 72 14.89 -2.92 -5.26
CA TYR A 72 14.25 -1.81 -4.58
C TYR A 72 14.33 -2.05 -3.08
N VAL A 73 14.65 -1.04 -2.28
CA VAL A 73 14.72 -1.17 -0.83
C VAL A 73 13.94 -0.03 -0.23
N ALA A 74 12.73 -0.32 0.21
CA ALA A 74 11.97 0.61 1.03
C ALA A 74 12.53 0.60 2.45
N VAL A 75 12.63 1.79 3.04
CA VAL A 75 13.01 1.99 4.44
C VAL A 75 11.97 2.88 5.08
N THR A 76 11.20 2.30 6.00
CA THR A 76 10.23 3.02 6.82
C THR A 76 10.88 3.37 8.15
N ALA A 77 11.12 4.66 8.37
CA ALA A 77 11.58 5.15 9.66
C ALA A 77 10.38 5.46 10.56
N VAL A 78 10.48 5.05 11.83
CA VAL A 78 9.43 5.19 12.83
C VAL A 78 9.95 6.08 13.97
N PRO A 79 9.72 7.41 13.89
CA PRO A 79 9.90 8.29 15.02
C PRO A 79 9.00 7.87 16.19
N ARG A 80 9.50 8.05 17.42
CA ARG A 80 8.67 7.85 18.61
C ARG A 80 7.51 8.84 18.64
N ALA A 81 6.37 8.45 19.21
CA ALA A 81 5.18 9.30 19.31
C ALA A 81 5.43 10.61 20.10
N ASP A 82 6.41 10.62 20.99
CA ASP A 82 6.85 11.78 21.79
C ASP A 82 8.02 12.56 21.17
N ALA A 83 8.44 12.22 19.95
CA ALA A 83 9.55 12.91 19.29
C ALA A 83 9.19 14.35 18.91
N GLU A 84 10.05 15.31 19.25
CA GLU A 84 9.94 16.67 18.73
C GLU A 84 10.60 16.74 17.36
N LEU A 85 9.78 16.96 16.32
CA LEU A 85 10.24 17.01 14.93
C LEU A 85 10.13 18.41 14.35
N SER A 86 11.05 18.75 13.46
CA SER A 86 11.04 19.95 12.65
C SER A 86 10.56 19.65 11.23
N VAL A 87 10.09 20.69 10.54
CA VAL A 87 9.79 20.58 9.10
C VAL A 87 11.08 20.25 8.37
N GLY A 88 11.04 19.20 7.55
CA GLY A 88 12.22 18.72 6.83
C GLY A 88 13.06 17.68 7.58
N ASP A 89 12.75 17.39 8.86
CA ASP A 89 13.28 16.20 9.51
C ASP A 89 12.78 14.97 8.79
N GLY A 90 13.64 13.97 8.59
CA GLY A 90 13.29 12.86 7.71
C GLY A 90 14.36 11.80 7.58
N VAL A 91 14.22 10.98 6.54
CA VAL A 91 15.15 9.92 6.19
C VAL A 91 15.53 10.02 4.72
N SER A 92 16.83 9.91 4.43
CA SER A 92 17.40 9.79 3.10
C SER A 92 17.87 8.35 2.91
N VAL A 93 17.52 7.75 1.78
CA VAL A 93 17.89 6.39 1.41
C VAL A 93 18.59 6.43 0.07
N ALA A 94 19.79 5.84 0.00
CA ALA A 94 20.54 5.72 -1.23
C ALA A 94 20.98 4.28 -1.47
N VAL A 95 21.08 3.90 -2.74
CA VAL A 95 21.77 2.67 -3.16
C VAL A 95 23.02 3.06 -3.91
N GLN A 96 24.16 2.47 -3.52
CA GLN A 96 25.46 2.68 -4.14
C GLN A 96 26.07 1.36 -4.60
N ASN A 97 26.89 1.40 -5.65
CA ASN A 97 27.73 0.25 -6.00
C ASN A 97 28.94 0.13 -5.03
N ALA A 98 29.73 -0.93 -5.19
CA ALA A 98 30.92 -1.17 -4.35
C ALA A 98 31.98 -0.05 -4.40
N ASP A 99 32.00 0.75 -5.47
CA ASP A 99 32.94 1.88 -5.66
C ASP A 99 32.40 3.19 -5.08
N GLY A 100 31.23 3.18 -4.42
CA GLY A 100 30.58 4.36 -3.85
C GLY A 100 29.82 5.24 -4.86
N ALA A 101 29.67 4.78 -6.11
CA ALA A 101 28.87 5.49 -7.10
C ALA A 101 27.37 5.32 -6.80
N SER A 102 26.66 6.44 -6.71
CA SER A 102 25.22 6.46 -6.44
C SER A 102 24.40 5.92 -7.61
N CYS A 103 23.57 4.91 -7.32
CA CYS A 103 22.58 4.36 -8.23
C CYS A 103 21.27 5.16 -8.15
N SER A 104 20.86 5.48 -6.93
CA SER A 104 19.65 6.25 -6.64
C SER A 104 19.78 6.95 -5.28
N ARG A 105 18.94 7.95 -5.08
CA ARG A 105 18.67 8.53 -3.77
C ARG A 105 17.21 8.97 -3.73
N ASP A 106 16.57 8.75 -2.60
CA ASP A 106 15.27 9.30 -2.28
C ASP A 106 15.28 9.88 -0.86
N THR A 107 14.32 10.74 -0.55
CA THR A 107 14.20 11.35 0.76
C THR A 107 12.74 11.58 1.10
N ALA A 108 12.35 11.18 2.31
CA ALA A 108 11.04 11.43 2.86
C ALA A 108 11.17 12.28 4.13
N THR A 109 10.35 13.31 4.26
CA THR A 109 10.41 14.27 5.37
C THR A 109 9.05 14.47 6.01
N VAL A 110 9.07 14.89 7.27
CA VAL A 110 7.89 15.35 7.99
C VAL A 110 7.49 16.73 7.48
N GLY A 111 6.19 16.87 7.20
CA GLY A 111 5.57 18.09 6.71
C GLY A 111 5.29 19.15 7.78
N ALA A 112 4.41 20.10 7.48
CA ALA A 112 4.16 21.26 8.33
C ALA A 112 3.51 20.91 9.67
N SER A 113 2.82 19.77 9.77
CA SER A 113 2.22 19.29 11.02
C SER A 113 3.27 18.93 12.07
N LYS A 114 4.52 18.62 11.67
CA LYS A 114 5.58 18.14 12.57
C LYS A 114 5.19 16.93 13.42
N SER A 115 4.08 16.26 13.07
CA SER A 115 3.54 15.15 13.83
C SER A 115 4.42 13.91 13.61
N PRO A 116 4.91 13.26 14.68
CA PRO A 116 5.61 11.99 14.57
C PRO A 116 4.75 10.94 13.90
N GLN A 117 5.25 10.38 12.80
CA GLN A 117 4.58 9.34 12.04
C GLN A 117 5.61 8.50 11.28
N PRO A 118 5.28 7.25 10.92
CA PRO A 118 6.10 6.48 10.01
C PRO A 118 6.29 7.22 8.67
N ILE A 119 7.54 7.37 8.23
CA ILE A 119 7.91 7.98 6.95
C ILE A 119 8.74 6.98 6.13
N THR A 120 8.46 6.87 4.84
CA THR A 120 9.11 5.86 3.99
C THR A 120 9.79 6.51 2.80
N ALA A 121 11.10 6.25 2.67
CA ALA A 121 11.89 6.55 1.47
C ALA A 121 12.43 5.24 0.90
N TRP A 122 12.97 5.28 -0.31
CA TRP A 122 13.47 4.07 -0.97
C TRP A 122 14.77 4.26 -1.75
N GLY A 123 15.50 3.17 -1.88
CA GLY A 123 16.65 3.05 -2.77
C GLY A 123 16.37 2.08 -3.90
N ALA A 124 16.99 2.27 -5.05
CA ALA A 124 16.77 1.48 -6.24
C ALA A 124 18.06 1.24 -7.03
N ARG A 125 18.18 0.02 -7.54
CA ARG A 125 19.11 -0.35 -8.61
C ARG A 125 18.28 -0.75 -9.82
N GLU A 126 18.27 0.12 -10.82
CA GLU A 126 17.46 -0.07 -12.03
C GLU A 126 18.34 -0.30 -13.26
N LEU A 127 18.01 -1.36 -14.01
CA LEU A 127 18.66 -1.74 -15.26
C LEU A 127 17.94 -1.11 -16.44
N VAL A 128 18.01 0.23 -16.54
CA VAL A 128 17.45 0.96 -17.68
C VAL A 128 18.43 0.90 -18.85
N PRO A 129 18.03 0.41 -20.05
CA PRO A 129 18.90 0.40 -21.22
C PRO A 129 19.46 1.81 -21.54
N GLY A 130 20.76 1.89 -21.81
CA GLY A 130 21.43 3.15 -22.15
C GLY A 130 21.61 4.14 -20.99
N ARG A 131 21.31 3.77 -19.74
CA ARG A 131 21.51 4.61 -18.55
C ARG A 131 22.20 3.86 -17.41
N GLY A 132 22.91 4.62 -16.57
CA GLY A 132 23.34 4.20 -15.23
C GLY A 132 24.69 3.48 -15.14
N LEU A 133 25.42 3.74 -14.05
CA LEU A 133 26.68 3.08 -13.69
C LEU A 133 26.45 1.73 -12.97
N CYS A 134 25.25 1.51 -12.44
CA CYS A 134 24.89 0.40 -11.54
C CYS A 134 24.28 -0.81 -12.28
N ARG A 135 24.95 -1.31 -13.32
CA ARG A 135 24.42 -2.39 -14.17
C ARG A 135 25.02 -3.76 -13.92
N LYS A 136 26.17 -3.82 -13.25
CA LYS A 136 26.92 -5.08 -13.06
C LYS A 136 26.35 -5.87 -11.89
N ALA A 137 26.44 -7.19 -11.96
CA ALA A 137 26.26 -8.03 -10.79
C ALA A 137 27.32 -7.72 -9.72
N GLY A 138 27.02 -8.03 -8.46
CA GLY A 138 27.95 -7.90 -7.34
C GLY A 138 27.32 -7.17 -6.15
N THR A 139 28.21 -6.70 -5.28
CA THR A 139 27.85 -6.05 -4.02
C THR A 139 27.40 -4.60 -4.24
N TYR A 140 26.29 -4.25 -3.60
CA TYR A 140 25.76 -2.91 -3.48
C TYR A 140 25.50 -2.59 -2.00
N TYR A 141 25.39 -1.30 -1.68
CA TYR A 141 25.12 -0.83 -0.33
C TYR A 141 23.87 0.02 -0.30
N VAL A 142 23.01 -0.25 0.68
CA VAL A 142 21.91 0.63 1.08
C VAL A 142 22.43 1.52 2.20
N ILE A 143 22.28 2.82 2.03
CA ILE A 143 22.75 3.83 2.98
C ILE A 143 21.53 4.61 3.44
N VAL A 144 21.33 4.64 4.75
CA VAL A 144 20.21 5.32 5.40
C VAL A 144 20.78 6.38 6.34
N GLU A 145 20.28 7.61 6.25
CA GLU A 145 20.68 8.70 7.14
C GLU A 145 19.48 9.56 7.51
N ARG A 146 19.54 10.18 8.69
CA ARG A 146 18.56 11.21 9.03
C ARG A 146 18.82 12.45 8.19
N THR A 147 17.75 13.04 7.67
CA THR A 147 17.76 14.40 7.18
C THR A 147 17.28 15.30 8.30
N ALA A 148 18.01 16.38 8.56
CA ALA A 148 17.56 17.45 9.44
C ALA A 148 17.87 18.77 8.74
N VAL A 149 16.99 19.75 8.88
CA VAL A 149 17.33 21.12 8.52
C VAL A 149 18.29 21.61 9.60
N ARG A 150 19.60 21.60 9.33
CA ARG A 150 20.52 22.36 10.18
C ARG A 150 20.08 23.81 10.12
N ALA A 151 19.63 24.36 11.23
CA ALA A 151 19.49 25.80 11.38
C ALA A 151 20.88 26.43 11.11
N GLY A 152 21.06 27.01 9.92
CA GLY A 152 22.26 27.78 9.60
C GLY A 152 23.19 27.28 8.47
N SER A 153 22.72 26.56 7.45
CA SER A 153 23.46 26.55 6.17
C SER A 153 23.08 27.76 5.31
N GLY A 154 23.42 28.95 5.82
CA GLY A 154 23.55 30.15 5.00
C GLY A 154 24.73 29.95 4.05
N ARG A 155 24.48 30.18 2.76
CA ARG A 155 25.49 30.31 1.70
C ARG A 155 26.52 31.35 2.14
N GLY A 156 27.80 31.00 2.05
CA GLY A 156 28.89 31.86 2.51
C GLY A 156 28.94 33.20 1.78
N ASP A 157 29.40 34.21 2.51
CA ASP A 157 30.18 35.33 1.99
C ASP A 157 31.16 35.78 3.07
N GLY A 158 32.44 35.84 2.65
CA GLY A 158 33.51 36.72 3.14
C GLY A 158 33.68 37.00 4.63
N ASP A 159 34.82 36.52 5.14
CA ASP A 159 35.78 37.30 5.95
C ASP A 159 35.21 38.33 6.94
N ARG A 160 35.25 38.00 8.24
CA ARG A 160 35.62 38.91 9.34
C ARG A 160 35.67 38.17 10.68
N GLY A 161 36.85 38.15 11.28
CA GLY A 161 37.08 38.33 12.72
C GLY A 161 36.70 37.19 13.67
N VAL A 162 37.68 36.35 14.01
CA VAL A 162 37.64 35.49 15.21
C VAL A 162 37.81 36.37 16.45
N GLY A 163 36.78 36.41 17.31
CA GLY A 163 36.89 36.79 18.71
C GLY A 163 36.63 35.55 19.60
N PRO A 164 37.39 35.31 20.68
CA PRO A 164 37.20 34.13 21.51
C PRO A 164 36.02 34.40 22.47
N GLY A 165 34.93 33.67 22.30
CA GLY A 165 33.71 33.84 23.09
C GLY A 165 33.12 32.50 23.51
N ALA A 166 33.41 32.13 24.75
CA ALA A 166 32.65 31.26 25.64
C ALA A 166 32.24 29.86 25.12
N GLY A 167 32.98 28.86 25.58
CA GLY A 167 32.50 27.48 25.66
C GLY A 167 31.25 27.41 26.54
N GLY A 168 30.12 27.13 25.90
CA GLY A 168 28.97 26.52 26.55
C GLY A 168 28.95 25.06 26.14
N GLU A 169 29.41 24.17 27.01
CA GLU A 169 29.06 22.74 26.97
C GLU A 169 27.57 22.60 27.29
N GLY A 170 26.73 22.98 26.32
CA GLY A 170 25.35 22.54 26.28
C GLY A 170 25.35 21.20 25.56
N THR A 171 25.42 20.10 26.29
CA THR A 171 25.11 18.78 25.73
C THR A 171 23.64 18.81 25.34
N ALA A 172 23.34 19.19 24.09
CA ALA A 172 22.01 19.02 23.54
C ALA A 172 21.64 17.53 23.72
N PRO A 173 20.43 17.21 24.22
CA PRO A 173 20.04 15.82 24.39
C PRO A 173 20.17 15.10 23.06
N VAL A 174 20.91 13.98 23.06
CA VAL A 174 21.04 13.11 21.87
C VAL A 174 19.65 12.62 21.52
N ALA A 175 19.16 12.98 20.33
CA ALA A 175 17.84 12.58 19.90
C ALA A 175 17.74 11.04 19.86
N ALA A 176 16.67 10.49 20.44
CA ALA A 176 16.48 9.04 20.52
C ALA A 176 16.51 8.40 19.12
N PRO A 177 17.09 7.19 18.97
CA PRO A 177 17.15 6.50 17.69
C PRO A 177 15.74 6.22 17.14
N TRP A 178 15.62 6.21 15.82
CA TRP A 178 14.39 5.81 15.14
C TRP A 178 14.48 4.35 14.80
N GLU A 179 13.38 3.64 14.94
CA GLU A 179 13.31 2.27 14.45
C GLU A 179 13.13 2.29 12.93
N LEU A 180 13.71 1.29 12.26
CA LEU A 180 13.61 1.14 10.82
C LEU A 180 12.98 -0.21 10.48
N GLU A 181 12.05 -0.21 9.52
CA GLU A 181 11.68 -1.39 8.75
C GLU A 181 12.31 -1.30 7.36
N LEU A 182 13.05 -2.34 6.94
CA LEU A 182 13.62 -2.45 5.60
C LEU A 182 12.95 -3.59 4.85
N ALA A 183 12.48 -3.32 3.64
CA ALA A 183 11.79 -4.31 2.79
C ALA A 183 12.41 -4.32 1.38
N PRO A 184 13.50 -5.08 1.17
CA PRO A 184 14.10 -5.25 -0.15
C PRO A 184 13.20 -6.10 -1.07
N VAL A 185 13.06 -5.67 -2.31
CA VAL A 185 12.28 -6.29 -3.37
C VAL A 185 13.13 -6.46 -4.62
N SER A 186 12.99 -7.60 -5.30
CA SER A 186 13.59 -7.88 -6.59
C SER A 186 12.52 -7.96 -7.68
N GLU A 187 12.68 -7.15 -8.73
CA GLU A 187 11.90 -7.23 -9.97
C GLU A 187 12.73 -7.94 -11.06
N PRO A 188 12.25 -9.07 -11.60
CA PRO A 188 13.00 -9.82 -12.59
C PRO A 188 12.97 -9.13 -13.96
N ALA A 189 13.92 -9.51 -14.83
CA ALA A 189 13.91 -9.11 -16.23
C ALA A 189 12.63 -9.56 -16.96
N LEU A 190 12.34 -8.93 -18.10
CA LEU A 190 11.27 -9.38 -18.99
C LEU A 190 11.76 -10.49 -19.92
N ARG A 191 10.85 -11.40 -20.33
CA ARG A 191 11.13 -12.40 -21.38
C ARG A 191 11.36 -11.75 -22.73
N LYS A 192 10.69 -10.62 -22.97
CA LYS A 192 10.75 -9.84 -24.20
C LYS A 192 10.85 -8.36 -23.84
N ALA A 193 11.58 -7.59 -24.63
CA ALA A 193 11.62 -6.14 -24.44
C ALA A 193 10.20 -5.55 -24.54
N ALA A 194 9.83 -4.72 -23.57
CA ALA A 194 8.57 -3.97 -23.58
C ALA A 194 8.73 -2.60 -24.23
N ALA A 195 7.61 -1.94 -24.50
CA ALA A 195 7.59 -0.56 -24.97
C ALA A 195 8.37 0.35 -24.02
N THR A 196 9.23 1.19 -24.60
CA THR A 196 10.12 2.12 -23.87
C THR A 196 9.64 3.57 -23.87
N ARG A 197 8.46 3.83 -24.44
CA ARG A 197 7.78 5.13 -24.36
C ARG A 197 6.69 5.06 -23.29
N GLY A 198 6.70 6.04 -22.38
CA GLY A 198 5.62 6.20 -21.40
C GLY A 198 4.27 6.51 -22.07
N PRO A 199 3.16 6.47 -21.31
CA PRO A 199 1.84 6.76 -21.84
C PRO A 199 1.77 8.20 -22.39
N GLU A 200 1.31 8.35 -23.63
CA GLU A 200 1.22 9.65 -24.31
C GLU A 200 -0.04 10.44 -23.93
N ALA A 201 -1.15 9.74 -23.64
CA ALA A 201 -2.41 10.31 -23.17
C ALA A 201 -3.20 9.31 -22.32
N TRP A 202 -3.84 9.80 -21.26
CA TRP A 202 -4.73 9.05 -20.38
C TRP A 202 -5.82 9.98 -19.86
N ASP A 203 -6.93 9.41 -19.36
CA ASP A 203 -8.04 10.20 -18.81
C ASP A 203 -7.65 10.83 -17.46
N SER A 204 -7.28 12.10 -17.51
CA SER A 204 -6.90 12.90 -16.36
C SER A 204 -8.07 13.65 -15.71
N ALA A 205 -9.31 13.35 -16.10
CA ALA A 205 -10.48 13.90 -15.43
C ALA A 205 -10.49 13.51 -13.95
N THR A 206 -10.92 14.43 -13.09
CA THR A 206 -11.07 14.17 -11.66
C THR A 206 -12.11 13.07 -11.44
N PRO A 207 -11.71 11.91 -10.88
CA PRO A 207 -12.65 10.83 -10.61
C PRO A 207 -13.73 11.30 -9.63
N THR A 208 -14.99 10.97 -9.92
CA THR A 208 -16.07 11.18 -8.95
C THR A 208 -15.95 10.13 -7.84
N PRO A 209 -15.83 10.54 -6.55
CA PRO A 209 -15.79 9.59 -5.46
C PRO A 209 -17.06 8.73 -5.40
N PRO A 210 -16.97 7.44 -5.03
CA PRO A 210 -18.11 6.56 -4.95
C PRO A 210 -19.10 7.04 -3.88
N VAL A 211 -20.38 6.89 -4.18
CA VAL A 211 -21.49 7.09 -3.25
C VAL A 211 -22.11 5.72 -3.02
N ALA A 212 -21.80 5.14 -1.87
CA ALA A 212 -22.30 3.84 -1.41
C ALA A 212 -22.44 3.87 0.11
N GLU A 213 -23.16 2.89 0.66
CA GLU A 213 -23.24 2.71 2.11
C GLU A 213 -21.83 2.39 2.67
N PRO A 214 -21.34 3.14 3.68
CA PRO A 214 -20.03 2.87 4.25
C PRO A 214 -19.97 1.52 4.97
N VAL A 215 -19.01 0.69 4.60
CA VAL A 215 -18.72 -0.59 5.27
C VAL A 215 -17.67 -0.38 6.35
N ALA A 216 -17.90 -0.89 7.56
CA ALA A 216 -16.94 -0.78 8.64
C ALA A 216 -15.64 -1.55 8.31
N VAL A 217 -14.50 -0.92 8.56
CA VAL A 217 -13.17 -1.50 8.44
C VAL A 217 -12.31 -1.00 9.61
N ARG A 218 -11.22 -1.71 9.89
CA ARG A 218 -10.16 -1.21 10.77
C ARG A 218 -8.86 -1.22 10.00
N GLY A 219 -8.22 -0.08 9.82
CA GLY A 219 -6.92 0.04 9.18
C GLY A 219 -5.82 -0.63 9.99
N GLY A 220 -4.83 -1.16 9.29
CA GLY A 220 -3.63 -1.76 9.88
C GLY A 220 -2.71 -0.73 10.54
N ALA A 221 -1.74 -1.21 11.31
CA ALA A 221 -0.75 -0.38 12.00
C ALA A 221 0.63 -0.35 11.29
N GLY A 222 0.78 -1.04 10.16
CA GLY A 222 1.99 -1.04 9.34
C GLY A 222 1.73 -1.60 7.94
N PHE A 223 2.75 -1.64 7.09
CA PHE A 223 2.60 -2.13 5.71
C PHE A 223 2.23 -3.62 5.64
N THR A 224 2.77 -4.44 6.54
CA THR A 224 2.51 -5.89 6.56
C THR A 224 1.09 -6.21 7.03
N ASP A 225 0.59 -5.43 7.98
CA ASP A 225 -0.76 -5.59 8.55
C ASP A 225 -1.80 -4.70 7.86
N ALA A 226 -1.44 -4.11 6.70
CA ALA A 226 -2.32 -3.22 5.97
C ALA A 226 -3.63 -3.92 5.64
N THR A 227 -4.75 -3.26 5.90
CA THR A 227 -6.05 -3.90 5.73
C THR A 227 -6.53 -3.79 4.29
N ALA A 228 -6.87 -4.92 3.69
CA ALA A 228 -7.36 -4.98 2.32
C ALA A 228 -8.69 -4.23 2.16
N VAL A 229 -8.69 -3.26 1.26
CA VAL A 229 -9.88 -2.51 0.84
C VAL A 229 -10.01 -2.56 -0.67
N ARG A 230 -11.23 -2.79 -1.15
CA ARG A 230 -11.56 -2.76 -2.59
C ARG A 230 -12.27 -1.45 -2.93
N GLN A 231 -12.69 -1.32 -4.19
CA GLN A 231 -13.57 -0.23 -4.59
C GLN A 231 -14.80 -0.16 -3.68
N GLY A 232 -15.10 1.03 -3.15
CA GLY A 232 -16.20 1.22 -2.22
C GLY A 232 -16.01 2.41 -1.28
N VAL A 233 -16.88 2.48 -0.28
CA VAL A 233 -16.84 3.45 0.81
C VAL A 233 -16.64 2.68 2.11
N TRP A 234 -15.61 3.05 2.86
CA TRP A 234 -15.17 2.35 4.07
C TRP A 234 -15.19 3.31 5.25
N ARG A 235 -15.76 2.90 6.38
CA ARG A 235 -15.81 3.67 7.62
C ARG A 235 -14.85 3.10 8.63
N ASP A 236 -14.08 3.97 9.27
CA ASP A 236 -13.16 3.65 10.36
C ASP A 236 -13.18 4.78 11.41
N ALA A 237 -12.35 4.68 12.43
CA ALA A 237 -12.10 5.72 13.42
C ALA A 237 -10.59 5.90 13.64
N ILE A 238 -10.12 7.13 13.77
CA ILE A 238 -8.69 7.43 13.91
C ILE A 238 -8.45 8.28 15.16
N LEU A 239 -7.37 7.98 15.89
CA LEU A 239 -6.92 8.79 17.03
C LEU A 239 -5.92 9.85 16.56
N PRO A 240 -5.84 11.03 17.21
CA PRO A 240 -4.72 11.95 17.00
C PRO A 240 -3.37 11.26 17.18
N GLY A 241 -2.44 11.52 16.26
CA GLY A 241 -1.12 10.88 16.21
C GLY A 241 -1.11 9.47 15.60
N GLN A 242 -2.27 8.90 15.28
CA GLN A 242 -2.36 7.57 14.70
C GLN A 242 -2.12 7.60 13.18
N THR A 243 -1.45 6.56 12.68
CA THR A 243 -1.37 6.23 11.26
C THR A 243 -2.08 4.91 10.98
N LEU A 244 -2.94 4.90 9.96
CA LEU A 244 -3.69 3.74 9.50
C LEU A 244 -3.22 3.33 8.10
N PHE A 245 -3.08 2.02 7.88
CA PHE A 245 -2.60 1.43 6.64
C PHE A 245 -3.70 0.58 5.99
N TYR A 246 -4.03 0.91 4.74
CA TYR A 246 -4.95 0.13 3.90
C TYR A 246 -4.23 -0.32 2.63
N GLU A 247 -4.50 -1.52 2.14
CA GLU A 247 -3.97 -2.01 0.87
C GLU A 247 -5.09 -2.15 -0.18
N VAL A 248 -4.79 -1.72 -1.41
CA VAL A 248 -5.69 -1.74 -2.57
C VAL A 248 -5.03 -2.57 -3.66
N PRO A 249 -5.62 -3.70 -4.08
CA PRO A 249 -5.11 -4.44 -5.22
C PRO A 249 -5.37 -3.67 -6.53
N VAL A 250 -4.31 -3.34 -7.26
CA VAL A 250 -4.39 -2.61 -8.55
C VAL A 250 -3.63 -3.38 -9.62
N ASP A 251 -4.37 -3.87 -10.61
CA ASP A 251 -3.82 -4.65 -11.72
C ASP A 251 -3.25 -3.74 -12.84
N TRP A 252 -2.53 -4.34 -13.78
CA TRP A 252 -2.05 -3.67 -14.98
C TRP A 252 -3.22 -3.04 -15.75
N GLY A 253 -3.04 -1.81 -16.22
CA GLY A 253 -4.06 -1.02 -16.92
C GLY A 253 -5.16 -0.45 -16.03
N ARG A 254 -5.18 -0.77 -14.72
CA ARG A 254 -6.13 -0.22 -13.75
C ARG A 254 -5.62 1.10 -13.18
N GLN A 255 -6.55 1.91 -12.71
CA GLN A 255 -6.30 3.25 -12.17
C GLN A 255 -6.91 3.37 -10.78
N VAL A 256 -6.10 3.71 -9.78
CA VAL A 256 -6.57 3.93 -8.41
C VAL A 256 -6.83 5.42 -8.18
N SER A 257 -7.93 5.72 -7.51
CA SER A 257 -8.19 7.02 -6.91
C SER A 257 -8.78 6.84 -5.52
N ALA A 258 -8.44 7.76 -4.63
CA ALA A 258 -8.88 7.71 -3.26
C ALA A 258 -9.17 9.11 -2.70
N ALA A 259 -10.17 9.18 -1.84
CA ALA A 259 -10.46 10.33 -1.01
C ALA A 259 -10.66 9.89 0.44
N VAL A 260 -10.37 10.78 1.37
CA VAL A 260 -10.56 10.56 2.79
C VAL A 260 -11.30 11.74 3.41
N ASP A 261 -12.31 11.42 4.20
CA ASP A 261 -13.13 12.36 4.95
C ASP A 261 -12.86 12.16 6.46
N LEU A 262 -12.77 13.27 7.20
CA LEU A 262 -12.68 13.31 8.65
C LEU A 262 -13.93 13.98 9.22
N GLY A 263 -14.51 13.36 10.26
CA GLY A 263 -15.67 13.86 10.97
C GLY A 263 -15.44 15.20 11.68
N SER A 264 -16.52 15.84 12.11
CA SER A 264 -16.45 17.02 12.98
C SER A 264 -16.07 16.65 14.41
N ALA A 265 -15.52 17.61 15.14
CA ALA A 265 -15.28 17.55 16.56
C ALA A 265 -16.43 18.24 17.31
N ASP A 266 -16.58 17.94 18.59
CA ASP A 266 -17.54 18.63 19.47
C ASP A 266 -17.09 20.06 19.83
N LYS A 267 -15.82 20.39 19.56
CA LYS A 267 -15.20 21.70 19.82
C LYS A 267 -14.80 22.36 18.50
N ASP A 268 -14.99 23.67 18.40
CA ASP A 268 -14.80 24.45 17.16
C ASP A 268 -13.76 25.59 17.28
N SER A 269 -12.92 25.60 18.32
CA SER A 269 -11.91 26.64 18.52
C SER A 269 -10.51 26.20 18.05
N GLY A 270 -10.04 26.75 16.92
CA GLY A 270 -8.64 26.66 16.49
C GLY A 270 -8.45 26.13 15.06
N TYR A 271 -7.18 25.92 14.69
CA TYR A 271 -6.82 25.34 13.40
C TYR A 271 -5.52 24.54 13.51
N VAL A 272 -5.49 23.38 12.89
CA VAL A 272 -4.29 22.55 12.70
C VAL A 272 -4.01 22.46 11.20
N ALA A 273 -2.83 22.90 10.77
CA ALA A 273 -2.38 22.74 9.39
C ALA A 273 -1.94 21.30 9.13
N ASP A 274 -2.13 20.80 7.90
CA ASP A 274 -1.82 19.43 7.50
C ASP A 274 -2.31 18.37 8.50
N ALA A 275 -3.53 18.58 9.02
CA ALA A 275 -4.08 17.81 10.11
C ALA A 275 -4.40 16.37 9.68
N LEU A 276 -4.99 16.20 8.50
CA LEU A 276 -5.28 14.90 7.91
C LEU A 276 -4.47 14.74 6.64
N GLY A 277 -3.55 13.77 6.64
CA GLY A 277 -2.75 13.40 5.48
C GLY A 277 -3.15 12.03 4.94
N MET A 278 -3.09 11.85 3.62
CA MET A 278 -3.18 10.54 2.96
C MET A 278 -2.11 10.45 1.87
N THR A 279 -1.30 9.39 1.94
CA THR A 279 -0.25 9.11 0.96
C THR A 279 -0.47 7.76 0.29
N LEU A 280 -0.38 7.74 -1.03
CA LEU A 280 -0.38 6.53 -1.83
C LEU A 280 1.05 6.04 -2.03
N TYR A 281 1.33 4.80 -1.62
CA TYR A 281 2.56 4.08 -1.90
C TYR A 281 2.30 2.94 -2.89
N ASN A 282 3.28 2.64 -3.73
CA ASN A 282 3.20 1.52 -4.69
C ASN A 282 3.62 0.19 -4.02
N PRO A 283 3.58 -0.95 -4.75
CA PRO A 283 3.94 -2.28 -4.21
C PRO A 283 5.34 -2.39 -3.61
N VAL A 284 6.30 -1.57 -4.07
CA VAL A 284 7.66 -1.51 -3.52
C VAL A 284 7.82 -0.40 -2.47
N ARG A 285 6.69 0.10 -1.95
CA ARG A 285 6.55 1.15 -0.93
C ARG A 285 7.25 2.47 -1.28
N ALA A 286 7.39 2.77 -2.57
CA ALA A 286 7.79 4.09 -3.03
C ALA A 286 6.57 5.01 -3.09
N GLU A 287 6.73 6.27 -2.68
CA GLU A 287 5.64 7.25 -2.78
C GLU A 287 5.22 7.44 -4.24
N VAL A 288 3.91 7.38 -4.46
CA VAL A 288 3.27 7.80 -5.71
C VAL A 288 2.87 9.26 -5.57
N LYS A 289 2.07 9.57 -4.54
CA LYS A 289 1.54 10.90 -4.29
C LYS A 289 0.90 11.01 -2.89
N GLY A 290 1.20 12.08 -2.17
CA GLY A 290 0.46 12.52 -0.99
C GLY A 290 -0.54 13.66 -1.23
N THR A 291 -1.48 13.79 -0.30
CA THR A 291 -2.38 14.94 -0.13
C THR A 291 -2.62 15.20 1.36
N ALA A 292 -2.91 16.45 1.74
CA ALA A 292 -3.21 16.82 3.12
C ALA A 292 -4.24 17.95 3.18
N VAL A 293 -4.95 18.07 4.29
CA VAL A 293 -5.89 19.16 4.57
C VAL A 293 -5.81 19.58 6.02
N GLY A 294 -5.92 20.89 6.27
CA GLY A 294 -6.03 21.43 7.61
C GLY A 294 -7.42 21.27 8.21
N TYR A 295 -7.49 21.25 9.54
CA TYR A 295 -8.69 20.94 10.30
C TYR A 295 -9.01 22.03 11.32
N GLY A 296 -10.29 22.41 11.37
CA GLY A 296 -10.81 23.47 12.23
C GLY A 296 -12.02 23.03 13.05
N GLY A 297 -12.16 21.73 13.34
CA GLY A 297 -13.30 21.17 14.08
C GLY A 297 -14.52 20.81 13.24
N THR A 298 -14.62 21.31 12.00
CA THR A 298 -15.67 20.92 11.04
C THR A 298 -15.21 19.83 10.09
N GLN A 299 -16.14 19.11 9.47
CA GLN A 299 -15.85 18.02 8.54
C GLN A 299 -14.89 18.50 7.43
N LYS A 300 -13.90 17.67 7.11
CA LYS A 300 -12.91 17.94 6.06
C LYS A 300 -12.72 16.75 5.15
N SER A 301 -12.40 17.03 3.91
CA SER A 301 -12.12 16.03 2.89
C SER A 301 -10.86 16.39 2.13
N THR A 302 -10.11 15.38 1.70
CA THR A 302 -9.05 15.53 0.73
C THR A 302 -8.99 14.32 -0.19
N ALA A 303 -8.51 14.51 -1.41
CA ALA A 303 -8.42 13.46 -2.41
C ALA A 303 -7.06 13.50 -3.10
N LEU A 304 -6.60 12.34 -3.55
CA LEU A 304 -5.45 12.27 -4.44
C LEU A 304 -5.79 12.98 -5.76
N PRO A 305 -4.85 13.71 -6.38
CA PRO A 305 -5.05 14.19 -7.73
C PRO A 305 -5.22 12.99 -8.69
N PRO A 306 -5.77 13.20 -9.89
CA PRO A 306 -5.85 12.15 -10.91
C PRO A 306 -4.47 11.53 -11.17
N LEU A 307 -4.41 10.21 -11.19
CA LEU A 307 -3.20 9.43 -11.42
C LEU A 307 -3.36 8.55 -12.66
N PRO A 308 -2.34 8.35 -13.50
CA PRO A 308 -2.46 7.49 -14.67
C PRO A 308 -2.70 6.02 -14.31
N PRO A 309 -3.19 5.20 -15.26
CA PRO A 309 -3.25 3.77 -15.09
C PRO A 309 -1.87 3.16 -14.81
N VAL A 310 -1.87 2.07 -14.05
CA VAL A 310 -0.69 1.25 -13.78
C VAL A 310 -0.19 0.64 -15.09
N GLY A 311 1.10 0.82 -15.39
CA GLY A 311 1.68 0.35 -16.64
C GLY A 311 3.19 0.25 -16.59
N TYR A 312 3.75 -0.86 -17.10
CA TYR A 312 5.19 -1.12 -17.04
C TYR A 312 6.02 0.00 -17.68
N ALA A 313 5.51 0.58 -18.78
CA ALA A 313 6.15 1.65 -19.52
C ALA A 313 6.22 2.99 -18.74
N ASN A 314 5.46 3.13 -17.65
CA ASN A 314 5.48 4.32 -16.81
C ASN A 314 6.88 4.60 -16.22
N ARG A 315 7.75 3.58 -16.14
CA ARG A 315 9.17 3.73 -15.75
C ARG A 315 9.94 4.75 -16.61
N TYR A 316 9.48 5.02 -17.83
CA TYR A 316 10.09 5.95 -18.77
C TYR A 316 9.42 7.33 -18.79
N ALA A 317 8.39 7.56 -17.96
CA ALA A 317 7.72 8.85 -17.85
C ALA A 317 8.66 9.94 -17.31
N SER A 318 8.29 11.21 -17.47
CA SER A 318 9.07 12.34 -16.95
C SER A 318 8.84 12.60 -15.47
N THR A 319 7.60 12.47 -15.00
CA THR A 319 7.17 12.79 -13.63
C THR A 319 7.32 11.59 -12.69
N THR A 320 7.79 11.84 -11.46
CA THR A 320 8.01 10.81 -10.44
C THR A 320 6.74 10.04 -10.09
N SER A 321 5.60 10.72 -9.91
CA SER A 321 4.31 10.08 -9.59
C SER A 321 3.91 9.05 -10.66
N THR A 322 3.98 9.43 -11.94
CA THR A 322 3.75 8.51 -13.05
C THR A 322 4.74 7.36 -13.03
N LYS A 323 6.05 7.62 -12.87
CA LYS A 323 7.04 6.55 -12.74
C LYS A 323 6.68 5.57 -11.63
N SER A 324 6.22 6.03 -10.46
CA SER A 324 5.85 5.16 -9.34
C SER A 324 4.66 4.23 -9.65
N LEU A 325 3.85 4.51 -10.68
CA LEU A 325 2.73 3.67 -11.14
C LEU A 325 3.15 2.59 -12.16
N ARG A 326 4.36 2.04 -11.99
CA ARG A 326 4.95 1.07 -12.94
C ARG A 326 4.79 -0.40 -12.55
N PHE A 327 4.04 -0.69 -11.49
CA PHE A 327 3.93 -2.00 -10.88
C PHE A 327 2.45 -2.32 -10.63
N ALA A 328 1.94 -3.45 -11.11
CA ALA A 328 0.72 -4.01 -10.54
C ALA A 328 1.00 -4.56 -9.13
N GLY A 329 -0.05 -4.76 -8.33
CA GLY A 329 0.04 -5.36 -7.00
C GLY A 329 -0.69 -4.56 -5.93
N ALA A 330 -0.27 -4.71 -4.67
CA ALA A 330 -0.82 -3.99 -3.53
C ALA A 330 -0.31 -2.54 -3.48
N TYR A 331 -1.22 -1.58 -3.65
CA TYR A 331 -0.97 -0.16 -3.40
C TYR A 331 -1.44 0.20 -2.00
N TYR A 332 -0.70 1.00 -1.27
CA TYR A 332 -1.02 1.31 0.12
C TYR A 332 -1.53 2.74 0.27
N LEU A 333 -2.70 2.90 0.88
CA LEU A 333 -3.22 4.18 1.35
C LEU A 333 -2.87 4.32 2.82
N VAL A 334 -1.94 5.22 3.11
CA VAL A 334 -1.46 5.50 4.47
C VAL A 334 -2.06 6.81 4.93
N VAL A 335 -2.93 6.75 5.94
CA VAL A 335 -3.67 7.90 6.46
C VAL A 335 -3.14 8.25 7.84
N HIS A 336 -2.77 9.51 8.05
CA HIS A 336 -2.28 10.01 9.34
C HIS A 336 -3.14 11.18 9.83
N LEU A 337 -3.54 11.13 11.10
CA LEU A 337 -4.12 12.27 11.80
C LEU A 337 -3.05 12.88 12.71
N ALA A 338 -2.73 14.15 12.49
CA ALA A 338 -1.70 14.86 13.25
C ALA A 338 -2.02 14.87 14.76
N ALA A 339 -1.01 14.64 15.61
CA ALA A 339 -1.17 14.61 17.06
C ALA A 339 -1.76 15.91 17.62
N GLN A 340 -1.47 17.05 17.00
CA GLN A 340 -1.94 18.38 17.39
C GLN A 340 -3.47 18.54 17.27
N VAL A 341 -4.15 17.63 16.57
CA VAL A 341 -5.62 17.56 16.60
C VAL A 341 -6.11 17.19 18.01
N GLY A 342 -5.39 16.32 18.72
CA GLY A 342 -5.66 15.96 20.11
C GLY A 342 -5.57 17.16 21.05
N ASP A 343 -4.48 17.92 20.93
CA ASP A 343 -4.22 19.13 21.72
C ASP A 343 -5.32 20.20 21.59
N ARG A 344 -5.91 20.33 20.39
CA ARG A 344 -6.86 21.40 20.06
C ARG A 344 -8.32 20.97 20.17
N PHE A 345 -8.65 19.79 19.67
CA PHE A 345 -10.02 19.32 19.47
C PHE A 345 -10.37 18.13 20.38
N GLY A 346 -9.37 17.50 21.01
CA GLY A 346 -9.52 16.44 22.00
C GLY A 346 -8.94 15.09 21.55
N GLU A 347 -8.52 14.29 22.53
CA GLU A 347 -7.87 12.97 22.35
C GLU A 347 -8.82 11.84 21.91
N GLY A 348 -10.10 12.15 21.68
CA GLY A 348 -11.10 11.16 21.28
C GLY A 348 -10.86 10.61 19.88
N SER A 349 -11.55 9.52 19.54
CA SER A 349 -11.55 8.98 18.18
C SER A 349 -12.38 9.84 17.24
N TYR A 350 -11.84 10.14 16.05
CA TYR A 350 -12.53 10.86 15.00
C TYR A 350 -13.04 9.89 13.94
N GLY A 351 -14.27 10.08 13.47
CA GLY A 351 -14.81 9.29 12.37
C GLY A 351 -14.01 9.52 11.09
N LEU A 352 -13.60 8.43 10.43
CA LEU A 352 -12.88 8.45 9.17
C LEU A 352 -13.73 7.76 8.10
N THR A 353 -13.83 8.34 6.90
CA THR A 353 -14.42 7.65 5.75
C THR A 353 -13.44 7.64 4.60
N LEU A 354 -13.02 6.44 4.18
CA LEU A 354 -12.16 6.22 3.04
C LEU A 354 -13.01 5.84 1.81
N ARG A 355 -12.77 6.51 0.68
CA ARG A 355 -13.47 6.24 -0.58
C ARG A 355 -12.44 5.78 -1.60
N VAL A 356 -12.63 4.59 -2.15
CA VAL A 356 -11.68 3.98 -3.08
C VAL A 356 -12.38 3.68 -4.39
N THR A 357 -11.78 4.08 -5.51
CA THR A 357 -12.20 3.69 -6.85
C THR A 357 -11.04 3.07 -7.59
N VAL A 358 -11.28 1.89 -8.19
CA VAL A 358 -10.33 1.22 -9.08
C VAL A 358 -10.95 1.16 -10.48
N GLY A 359 -10.63 2.14 -11.31
CA GLY A 359 -11.10 2.25 -12.70
C GLY A 359 -10.16 1.58 -13.70
N GLY A 360 -10.39 1.84 -14.99
CA GLY A 360 -9.59 1.30 -16.10
C GLY A 360 -9.99 -0.13 -16.51
N ARG A 361 -9.29 -0.66 -17.52
CA ARG A 361 -9.45 -2.04 -17.98
C ARG A 361 -8.20 -2.81 -17.64
N THR A 362 -8.37 -4.03 -17.14
CA THR A 362 -7.24 -4.94 -16.90
C THR A 362 -6.51 -5.21 -18.21
N GLN A 363 -5.18 -5.19 -18.14
CA GLN A 363 -4.27 -5.48 -19.24
C GLN A 363 -3.35 -6.62 -18.85
N ASP A 364 -2.73 -7.25 -19.84
CA ASP A 364 -1.69 -8.25 -19.56
C ASP A 364 -0.46 -7.59 -18.94
N GLY A 365 0.15 -8.29 -17.98
CA GLY A 365 1.42 -7.88 -17.40
C GLY A 365 2.57 -7.94 -18.42
N PRO A 366 3.76 -7.41 -18.05
CA PRO A 366 4.88 -7.22 -18.99
C PRO A 366 5.61 -8.51 -19.39
N GLY A 367 5.19 -9.67 -18.87
CA GLY A 367 5.79 -10.96 -19.19
C GLY A 367 7.17 -11.17 -18.54
N TYR A 368 7.23 -11.15 -17.21
CA TYR A 368 8.44 -11.40 -16.42
C TYR A 368 9.09 -12.77 -16.74
N ALA A 369 10.42 -12.79 -16.82
CA ALA A 369 11.21 -13.98 -17.12
C ALA A 369 11.37 -14.93 -15.93
N ALA A 370 11.31 -14.39 -14.72
CA ALA A 370 11.38 -15.13 -13.47
C ALA A 370 10.31 -14.64 -12.49
N ARG A 371 10.28 -15.21 -11.29
CA ARG A 371 9.46 -14.71 -10.19
C ARG A 371 10.17 -13.57 -9.46
N SER A 372 9.41 -12.61 -8.98
CA SER A 372 9.87 -11.58 -8.05
C SER A 372 10.20 -12.18 -6.68
N ALA A 373 10.91 -11.39 -5.87
CA ALA A 373 11.05 -11.62 -4.43
C ALA A 373 10.64 -10.34 -3.69
N PRO A 374 9.59 -10.34 -2.84
CA PRO A 374 8.68 -11.45 -2.54
C PRO A 374 7.95 -11.99 -3.77
N ARG A 375 7.53 -13.25 -3.71
CA ARG A 375 6.81 -13.89 -4.81
C ARG A 375 5.46 -13.23 -5.02
N GLY A 376 5.12 -12.91 -6.27
CA GLY A 376 3.79 -12.41 -6.62
C GLY A 376 3.54 -10.93 -6.31
N ILE A 377 4.52 -10.18 -5.80
CA ILE A 377 4.33 -8.76 -5.43
C ILE A 377 3.92 -7.84 -6.60
N PHE A 378 4.18 -8.27 -7.85
CA PHE A 378 3.82 -7.53 -9.07
C PHE A 378 2.58 -8.07 -9.79
N ASP A 379 1.72 -8.76 -9.04
CA ASP A 379 0.47 -9.36 -9.47
C ASP A 379 -0.58 -9.12 -8.36
N VAL A 380 -1.86 -9.11 -8.73
CA VAL A 380 -2.98 -9.01 -7.77
C VAL A 380 -3.56 -10.39 -7.42
N GLY A 381 -3.05 -11.47 -8.04
CA GLY A 381 -3.63 -12.80 -7.96
C GLY A 381 -4.91 -12.91 -8.80
N ALA A 382 -5.36 -14.14 -9.08
CA ALA A 382 -6.69 -14.29 -9.67
C ALA A 382 -7.73 -13.72 -8.68
N PRO A 383 -8.72 -12.93 -9.12
CA PRO A 383 -9.78 -12.52 -8.22
C PRO A 383 -10.40 -13.77 -7.61
N ASP A 384 -10.36 -13.88 -6.29
CA ASP A 384 -11.07 -14.93 -5.57
C ASP A 384 -12.50 -14.95 -6.11
N ARG A 385 -12.84 -16.06 -6.78
CA ARG A 385 -14.21 -16.37 -7.11
C ARG A 385 -14.94 -16.34 -5.77
N GLU A 386 -15.93 -15.47 -5.64
CA GLU A 386 -16.78 -15.40 -4.45
C GLU A 386 -17.09 -16.82 -3.99
N PRO A 387 -17.00 -17.12 -2.68
CA PRO A 387 -17.38 -18.44 -2.22
C PRO A 387 -18.86 -18.61 -2.57
N GLU A 388 -19.15 -19.42 -3.61
CA GLU A 388 -20.46 -20.03 -3.75
C GLU A 388 -20.77 -20.63 -2.40
N ALA A 389 -21.88 -20.20 -1.82
CA ALA A 389 -22.35 -20.66 -0.53
C ALA A 389 -22.31 -22.19 -0.52
N ALA A 390 -21.30 -22.74 0.15
CA ALA A 390 -21.22 -24.14 0.46
C ALA A 390 -22.41 -24.42 1.38
N GLY A 391 -23.47 -24.98 0.78
CA GLY A 391 -24.63 -25.47 1.50
C GLY A 391 -24.16 -26.33 2.66
N SER A 392 -24.58 -25.94 3.87
CA SER A 392 -24.37 -26.70 5.09
C SER A 392 -24.85 -28.14 4.93
N ALA A 393 -23.93 -29.07 5.17
CA ALA A 393 -24.24 -30.38 5.71
C ALA A 393 -23.03 -30.91 6.50
N GLY A 394 -22.71 -30.23 7.61
CA GLY A 394 -21.94 -30.83 8.69
C GLY A 394 -22.90 -31.42 9.71
N THR A 395 -23.13 -32.73 9.66
CA THR A 395 -23.68 -33.47 10.80
C THR A 395 -22.61 -34.38 11.37
N VAL A 396 -22.24 -34.03 12.60
CA VAL A 396 -21.84 -34.89 13.72
C VAL A 396 -21.64 -36.38 13.43
N ASP A 397 -20.44 -36.87 13.73
CA ASP A 397 -20.20 -38.29 14.01
C ASP A 397 -20.08 -38.48 15.52
N ALA A 398 -21.11 -39.08 16.11
CA ALA A 398 -21.09 -39.68 17.43
C ALA A 398 -21.38 -41.17 17.26
N SER A 399 -20.38 -41.99 17.52
CA SER A 399 -20.50 -43.45 17.56
C SER A 399 -21.52 -43.88 18.62
N SER A 400 -22.64 -44.49 18.20
CA SER A 400 -23.26 -45.58 18.96
C SER A 400 -24.11 -46.49 18.06
N SER A 401 -23.97 -47.78 18.35
CA SER A 401 -24.56 -48.99 17.77
C SER A 401 -26.02 -48.95 17.32
N GLY A 402 -26.31 -49.61 16.19
CA GLY A 402 -27.63 -50.18 15.89
C GLY A 402 -27.92 -50.37 14.39
N THR A 403 -28.26 -51.59 13.98
CA THR A 403 -28.83 -52.00 12.66
C THR A 403 -30.05 -52.87 12.99
N PRO A 404 -31.11 -53.10 12.15
CA PRO A 404 -31.34 -52.80 10.72
C PRO A 404 -32.73 -52.18 10.37
N GLY A 405 -32.91 -51.74 9.11
CA GLY A 405 -34.23 -51.53 8.49
C GLY A 405 -34.15 -50.70 7.20
N GLY A 406 -34.50 -51.29 6.05
CA GLY A 406 -34.12 -50.78 4.73
C GLY A 406 -35.05 -49.75 4.07
N ASP A 407 -34.59 -49.19 2.94
CA ASP A 407 -35.41 -48.97 1.74
C ASP A 407 -34.48 -48.83 0.48
N PRO A 408 -34.56 -49.74 -0.52
CA PRO A 408 -33.80 -49.67 -1.77
C PRO A 408 -34.21 -48.52 -2.71
N ALA A 409 -35.26 -47.75 -2.41
CA ALA A 409 -35.73 -46.64 -3.24
C ALA A 409 -34.78 -45.43 -3.31
N MET A 410 -33.93 -45.22 -2.29
CA MET A 410 -33.01 -44.06 -2.24
C MET A 410 -31.68 -44.28 -2.98
N LYS A 411 -31.39 -45.50 -3.46
CA LYS A 411 -30.24 -45.75 -4.36
C LYS A 411 -30.52 -45.44 -5.83
N ALA A 412 -31.80 -45.29 -6.22
CA ALA A 412 -32.17 -45.02 -7.60
C ALA A 412 -32.02 -43.53 -8.01
N VAL A 413 -32.00 -42.60 -7.04
CA VAL A 413 -31.91 -41.15 -7.31
C VAL A 413 -30.46 -40.67 -7.51
N ALA A 414 -29.48 -41.41 -6.99
CA ALA A 414 -28.06 -41.05 -7.07
C ALA A 414 -27.39 -41.38 -8.43
N VAL A 415 -28.08 -42.06 -9.36
CA VAL A 415 -27.54 -42.41 -10.70
C VAL A 415 -28.32 -41.73 -11.85
N GLY A 416 -29.38 -40.97 -11.54
CA GLY A 416 -30.28 -40.40 -12.56
C GLY A 416 -29.98 -38.99 -13.06
N GLY A 417 -28.92 -38.32 -12.58
CA GLY A 417 -28.76 -36.87 -12.77
C GLY A 417 -27.95 -36.39 -13.98
N ILE A 418 -27.12 -37.24 -14.60
CA ILE A 418 -26.16 -36.80 -15.63
C ILE A 418 -26.54 -37.23 -17.06
N GLY A 419 -27.52 -38.13 -17.23
CA GLY A 419 -27.93 -38.63 -18.56
C GLY A 419 -28.97 -37.78 -19.31
N ALA A 420 -29.85 -37.08 -18.59
CA ALA A 420 -30.99 -36.38 -19.21
C ALA A 420 -30.60 -35.09 -19.95
N GLY A 421 -29.57 -34.38 -19.48
CA GLY A 421 -29.11 -33.11 -20.08
C GLY A 421 -28.48 -33.30 -21.47
N SER A 422 -27.69 -34.35 -21.67
CA SER A 422 -27.04 -34.64 -22.95
C SER A 422 -28.03 -35.10 -24.02
N LEU A 423 -29.10 -35.79 -23.63
CA LEU A 423 -30.19 -36.20 -24.53
C LEU A 423 -31.00 -34.99 -25.02
N LEU A 424 -31.28 -34.02 -24.14
CA LEU A 424 -31.95 -32.77 -24.53
C LEU A 424 -31.11 -31.96 -25.53
N LEU A 425 -29.80 -31.84 -25.31
CA LEU A 425 -28.92 -31.07 -26.21
C LEU A 425 -28.75 -31.75 -27.59
N THR A 426 -28.70 -33.08 -27.64
CA THR A 426 -28.63 -33.81 -28.92
C THR A 426 -29.94 -33.72 -29.71
N VAL A 427 -31.10 -33.84 -29.04
CA VAL A 427 -32.40 -33.63 -29.68
C VAL A 427 -32.53 -32.20 -30.19
N LEU A 428 -32.09 -31.19 -29.42
CA LEU A 428 -32.14 -29.78 -29.83
C LEU A 428 -31.21 -29.50 -31.04
N GLY A 429 -30.02 -30.12 -31.07
CA GLY A 429 -29.08 -30.04 -32.18
C GLY A 429 -29.61 -30.68 -33.47
N VAL A 430 -30.26 -31.85 -33.37
CA VAL A 430 -30.90 -32.52 -34.51
C VAL A 430 -32.11 -31.71 -35.01
N TRP A 431 -32.91 -31.15 -34.11
CA TRP A 431 -34.06 -30.33 -34.47
C TRP A 431 -33.66 -29.04 -35.20
N THR A 432 -32.62 -28.35 -34.74
CA THR A 432 -32.12 -27.13 -35.42
C THR A 432 -31.53 -27.43 -36.80
N LEU A 433 -30.82 -28.55 -36.97
CA LEU A 433 -30.31 -28.97 -38.28
C LEU A 433 -31.41 -29.38 -39.25
N THR A 434 -32.45 -30.07 -38.78
CA THR A 434 -33.60 -30.47 -39.62
C THR A 434 -34.49 -29.28 -39.97
N ALA A 435 -34.69 -28.32 -39.07
CA ALA A 435 -35.39 -27.07 -39.35
C ALA A 435 -34.66 -26.23 -40.42
N ARG A 436 -33.33 -26.10 -40.32
CA ARG A 436 -32.52 -25.41 -41.34
C ARG A 436 -32.57 -26.10 -42.71
N ARG A 437 -32.57 -27.44 -42.74
CA ARG A 437 -32.70 -28.20 -44.00
C ARG A 437 -34.09 -28.08 -44.64
N ARG A 438 -35.17 -28.00 -43.86
CA ARG A 438 -36.54 -27.77 -44.39
C ARG A 438 -36.73 -26.35 -44.93
N ALA A 439 -36.18 -25.34 -44.25
CA ALA A 439 -36.21 -23.95 -44.76
C ALA A 439 -35.44 -23.81 -46.09
N ALA A 440 -34.29 -24.48 -46.24
CA ALA A 440 -33.52 -24.48 -47.48
C ALA A 440 -34.21 -25.27 -48.63
N ALA A 441 -35.02 -26.28 -48.32
CA ALA A 441 -35.81 -27.02 -49.30
C ALA A 441 -37.07 -26.25 -49.75
N GLN A 442 -37.73 -25.51 -48.85
CA GLN A 442 -38.85 -24.62 -49.21
C GLN A 442 -38.39 -23.45 -50.08
N MET A 443 -37.20 -22.87 -49.84
CA MET A 443 -36.63 -21.83 -50.71
C MET A 443 -36.26 -22.33 -52.12
N ARG A 444 -36.00 -23.63 -52.31
CA ARG A 444 -35.77 -24.23 -53.63
C ARG A 444 -37.06 -24.65 -54.35
N ALA A 445 -38.11 -25.01 -53.61
CA ALA A 445 -39.43 -25.32 -54.19
C ALA A 445 -40.21 -24.06 -54.63
N SER A 446 -40.03 -22.93 -53.93
CA SER A 446 -40.63 -21.63 -54.32
C SER A 446 -39.93 -20.95 -55.50
N ALA A 447 -38.75 -21.43 -55.92
CA ALA A 447 -38.00 -20.91 -57.07
C ALA A 447 -38.24 -21.70 -58.38
N GLN A 448 -39.09 -22.75 -58.36
CA GLN A 448 -39.36 -23.62 -59.52
C GLN A 448 -40.82 -23.63 -59.98
N ASN A 449 -41.64 -22.65 -59.57
CA ASN A 449 -43.01 -22.51 -60.07
C ASN A 449 -43.20 -21.21 -60.88
N PRO A 450 -42.79 -21.17 -62.16
CA PRO A 450 -43.29 -20.19 -63.10
C PRO A 450 -44.55 -20.76 -63.78
N THR A 451 -45.71 -20.19 -63.51
CA THR A 451 -46.89 -20.39 -64.35
C THR A 451 -47.35 -19.03 -64.87
N ALA A 452 -47.25 -18.93 -66.19
CA ALA A 452 -48.11 -18.28 -67.19
C ALA A 452 -49.08 -17.20 -66.73
#